data_AF-A0A357KWR9-F1
#
_entry.id   AF-A0A357KWR9-F1
#
_cell.length_a   1.000
_cell.length_b   1.000
_cell.length_c   1.000
_cell.angle_alpha   90.00
_cell.angle_beta   90.00
_cell.angle_gamma   90.00
#
_symmetry.space_group_name_H-M   'P 1'
#
loop_
_entity.id
_entity.type
_entity.pdbx_description
1 polymer ?
#
loop_
_entity_poly.entity_id
_entity_poly.type
_entity_poly.pdbx_seq_one_letter_code
_entity_poly.pdbx_strand_id
1 'polypeptide(L)'
;MPARSLLVVLCSLAILLAPATRAWGQSDLEKENAELKARVTKLEADLALAVERIKALSEENSRLRKMAGQPAKKPDGPGAGGAAPGPGRSSPASILALLKAEYAAKLAPLPRDSKADQLKFQREAAQWAAEAEKAHSGDVRWHIRLSGPPQTSPRGTALTGDLLDAPGGTVIEPGVDLIVPSRFGRSITLEPAQKEWTLAGTVRVQPRIDMKRADDASGAPGSAPLVGPFVEFRYEFNATEVTKPEPAKKP
;
A
#
# COMPACT_ATOMS: atom_id res chain seq x y z
N MET A 1 48.84 -3.28 84.93
CA MET A 1 49.65 -2.08 84.57
C MET A 1 50.73 -2.51 83.59
N PRO A 2 51.24 -1.62 82.71
CA PRO A 2 50.75 -1.24 81.37
C PRO A 2 51.53 -2.03 80.26
N ALA A 3 51.61 -1.71 78.95
CA ALA A 3 51.05 -0.62 78.14
C ALA A 3 50.78 -1.06 76.66
N ARG A 4 49.60 -0.66 76.15
CA ARG A 4 49.35 0.00 74.85
C ARG A 4 50.49 0.06 73.78
N SER A 5 50.18 -0.46 72.58
CA SER A 5 50.47 0.14 71.26
C SER A 5 49.40 -0.36 70.27
N LEU A 6 48.45 0.50 69.85
CA LEU A 6 48.44 1.20 68.55
C LEU A 6 48.35 0.23 67.35
N LEU A 7 47.17 -0.12 66.81
CA LEU A 7 46.03 0.66 66.27
C LEU A 7 46.28 1.18 64.83
N VAL A 8 45.53 0.60 63.89
CA VAL A 8 45.28 1.01 62.49
C VAL A 8 46.47 1.06 61.51
N VAL A 9 46.51 0.09 60.59
CA VAL A 9 46.52 0.39 59.15
C VAL A 9 45.46 -0.49 58.47
N LEU A 10 44.51 0.15 57.79
CA LEU A 10 43.37 -0.50 57.12
C LEU A 10 43.73 -1.11 55.77
N CYS A 11 43.04 -2.20 55.45
CA CYS A 11 42.65 -2.72 54.12
C CYS A 11 43.07 -1.88 52.89
N SER A 12 44.34 -1.97 52.48
CA SER A 12 44.90 -1.23 51.33
C SER A 12 45.47 -2.16 50.26
N LEU A 13 44.71 -3.19 49.86
CA LEU A 13 45.00 -3.98 48.65
C LEU A 13 43.71 -4.41 47.92
N ALA A 14 42.72 -3.52 47.89
CA ALA A 14 41.55 -3.68 47.04
C ALA A 14 41.81 -3.03 45.67
N ILE A 15 42.14 -3.88 44.69
CA ILE A 15 41.67 -3.76 43.30
C ILE A 15 41.95 -2.41 42.62
N LEU A 16 43.08 -2.34 41.91
CA LEU A 16 43.29 -1.41 40.79
C LEU A 16 42.39 -1.82 39.60
N LEU A 17 41.09 -1.50 39.65
CA LEU A 17 40.22 -1.52 38.48
C LEU A 17 40.17 -0.11 37.87
N ALA A 18 40.76 0.04 36.69
CA ALA A 18 40.73 1.30 35.96
C ALA A 18 39.30 1.63 35.46
N PRO A 19 38.75 2.82 35.76
CA PRO A 19 37.50 3.30 35.17
C PRO A 19 37.78 3.99 33.82
N ALA A 20 38.22 3.24 32.82
CA ALA A 20 38.77 3.80 31.57
C ALA A 20 38.17 3.26 30.26
N THR A 21 36.91 2.78 30.26
CA THR A 21 36.26 2.25 29.03
C THR A 21 34.78 2.63 28.84
N ARG A 22 34.15 3.42 29.74
CA ARG A 22 32.70 3.70 29.67
C ARG A 22 32.28 5.07 29.11
N ALA A 23 33.20 6.00 28.89
CA ALA A 23 32.86 7.35 28.42
C ALA A 23 32.57 7.44 26.90
N TRP A 24 33.17 6.57 26.09
CA TRP A 24 33.13 6.71 24.62
C TRP A 24 31.76 6.30 24.04
N GLY A 25 31.11 5.27 24.59
CA GLY A 25 29.79 4.83 24.10
C GLY A 25 28.64 5.82 24.35
N GLN A 26 28.72 6.65 25.40
CA GLN A 26 27.64 7.58 25.73
C GLN A 26 27.62 8.82 24.81
N SER A 27 28.80 9.35 24.46
CA SER A 27 28.97 10.42 23.46
C SER A 27 28.27 10.09 22.14
N ASP A 28 28.46 8.87 21.64
CA ASP A 28 28.01 8.52 20.30
C ASP A 28 26.52 8.17 20.28
N LEU A 29 25.98 7.60 21.37
CA LEU A 29 24.53 7.43 21.57
C LEU A 29 23.78 8.76 21.69
N GLU A 30 24.40 9.80 22.29
CA GLU A 30 23.81 11.14 22.39
C GLU A 30 23.80 11.85 21.02
N LYS A 31 24.87 11.70 20.22
CA LYS A 31 24.91 12.19 18.82
C LYS A 31 23.88 11.47 17.94
N GLU A 32 23.79 10.14 18.02
CA GLU A 32 22.82 9.36 17.25
C GLU A 32 21.38 9.74 17.63
N ASN A 33 21.08 9.94 18.92
CA ASN A 33 19.78 10.47 19.35
C ASN A 33 19.49 11.86 18.79
N ALA A 34 20.48 12.76 18.75
CA ALA A 34 20.31 14.09 18.19
C ALA A 34 20.06 14.05 16.67
N GLU A 35 20.78 13.19 15.94
CA GLU A 35 20.58 12.99 14.51
C GLU A 35 19.23 12.34 14.20
N LEU A 36 18.84 11.30 14.93
CA LEU A 36 17.53 10.66 14.78
C LEU A 36 16.38 11.65 15.05
N LYS A 37 16.48 12.48 16.09
CA LYS A 37 15.49 13.54 16.34
C LYS A 37 15.43 14.56 15.20
N ALA A 38 16.57 14.99 14.65
CA ALA A 38 16.61 15.90 13.51
C ALA A 38 16.05 15.26 12.22
N ARG A 39 16.23 13.95 12.02
CA ARG A 39 15.61 13.20 10.91
C ARG A 39 14.10 13.07 11.09
N VAL A 40 13.62 12.78 12.31
CA VAL A 40 12.18 12.69 12.62
C VAL A 40 11.49 14.04 12.39
N THR A 41 11.99 15.14 12.95
CA THR A 41 11.36 16.46 12.76
C THR A 41 11.37 16.91 11.30
N LYS A 42 12.40 16.56 10.53
CA LYS A 42 12.41 16.78 9.08
C LYS A 42 11.33 15.95 8.37
N LEU A 43 11.21 14.66 8.67
CA LEU A 43 10.20 13.79 8.05
C LEU A 43 8.77 14.20 8.42
N GLU A 44 8.55 14.68 9.64
CA GLU A 44 7.26 15.25 10.08
C GLU A 44 6.91 16.52 9.28
N ALA A 45 7.89 17.40 9.04
CA ALA A 45 7.69 18.59 8.20
C ALA A 45 7.43 18.24 6.71
N ASP A 46 8.21 17.30 6.16
CA ASP A 46 8.03 16.81 4.78
C ASP A 46 6.64 16.14 4.61
N LEU A 47 6.17 15.39 5.62
CA LEU A 47 4.84 14.77 5.64
C LEU A 47 3.72 15.81 5.74
N ALA A 48 3.87 16.83 6.59
CA ALA A 48 2.91 17.93 6.69
C ALA A 48 2.74 18.66 5.34
N LEU A 49 3.86 18.97 4.67
CA LEU A 49 3.88 19.59 3.34
C LEU A 49 3.20 18.70 2.29
N ALA A 50 3.48 17.39 2.29
CA ALA A 50 2.83 16.43 1.39
C ALA A 50 1.30 16.37 1.61
N VAL A 51 0.83 16.39 2.86
CA VAL A 51 -0.60 16.40 3.20
C VAL A 51 -1.28 17.69 2.73
N GLU A 52 -0.65 18.86 2.89
CA GLU A 52 -1.18 20.11 2.33
C GLU A 52 -1.23 20.09 0.80
N ARG A 53 -0.21 19.53 0.14
CA ARG A 53 -0.20 19.41 -1.32
C ARG A 53 -1.32 18.50 -1.84
N ILE A 54 -1.60 17.40 -1.15
CA ILE A 54 -2.73 16.51 -1.46
C ILE A 54 -4.07 17.23 -1.27
N LYS A 55 -4.25 17.99 -0.18
CA LYS A 55 -5.46 18.82 0.03
C LYS A 55 -5.66 19.79 -1.13
N ALA A 56 -4.64 20.57 -1.48
CA ALA A 56 -4.70 21.55 -2.57
C ALA A 56 -5.11 20.89 -3.91
N LEU A 57 -4.49 19.76 -4.28
CA LEU A 57 -4.82 19.00 -5.49
C LEU A 57 -6.25 18.41 -5.46
N SER A 58 -6.75 18.03 -4.28
CA SER A 58 -8.12 17.52 -4.11
C SER A 58 -9.17 18.64 -4.27
N GLU A 59 -8.89 19.83 -3.77
CA GLU A 59 -9.73 21.02 -3.94
C GLU A 59 -9.73 21.49 -5.40
N GLU A 60 -8.57 21.49 -6.06
CA GLU A 60 -8.43 21.81 -7.47
C GLU A 60 -9.23 20.84 -8.35
N ASN A 61 -9.12 19.53 -8.12
CA ASN A 61 -9.96 18.52 -8.79
C ASN A 61 -11.46 18.72 -8.53
N SER A 62 -11.84 19.09 -7.30
CA SER A 62 -13.25 19.38 -6.95
C SER A 62 -13.78 20.63 -7.69
N ARG A 63 -12.94 21.67 -7.85
CA ARG A 63 -13.26 22.86 -8.65
C ARG A 63 -13.38 22.53 -10.13
N LEU A 64 -12.43 21.78 -10.70
CA LEU A 64 -12.47 21.34 -12.10
C LEU A 64 -13.73 20.52 -12.40
N ARG A 65 -14.11 19.57 -11.52
CA ARG A 65 -15.36 18.80 -11.64
C ARG A 65 -16.62 19.66 -11.55
N LYS A 66 -16.63 20.71 -10.74
CA LYS A 66 -17.75 21.68 -10.66
C LYS A 66 -17.83 22.58 -11.89
N MET A 67 -16.69 22.98 -12.46
CA MET A 67 -16.63 23.76 -13.70
C MET A 67 -17.02 22.94 -14.93
N ALA A 68 -16.74 21.62 -14.94
CA ALA A 68 -17.15 20.69 -15.97
C ALA A 68 -18.64 20.27 -15.90
N GLY A 69 -19.48 21.02 -15.18
CA GLY A 69 -20.86 20.66 -14.88
C GLY A 69 -21.81 20.75 -16.07
N GLN A 70 -22.01 19.64 -16.79
CA GLN A 70 -23.23 19.41 -17.57
C GLN A 70 -23.68 17.93 -17.52
N PRO A 71 -24.94 17.63 -17.20
CA PRO A 71 -25.43 16.26 -17.19
C PRO A 71 -25.65 15.77 -18.62
N ALA A 72 -24.92 14.73 -19.03
CA ALA A 72 -25.18 14.04 -20.29
C ALA A 72 -26.59 13.40 -20.26
N LYS A 73 -27.46 13.88 -21.16
CA LYS A 73 -28.82 13.40 -21.35
C LYS A 73 -28.81 11.90 -21.64
N LYS A 74 -29.51 11.12 -20.81
CA LYS A 74 -29.63 9.65 -20.92
C LYS A 74 -30.10 9.26 -22.34
N PRO A 75 -29.32 8.48 -23.10
CA PRO A 75 -29.82 7.83 -24.31
C PRO A 75 -30.49 6.51 -23.89
N ASP A 76 -31.80 6.39 -24.09
CA ASP A 76 -32.46 5.10 -23.98
C ASP A 76 -32.10 4.26 -25.23
N GLY A 77 -31.23 3.26 -25.01
CA GLY A 77 -30.82 2.28 -26.01
C GLY A 77 -30.31 1.02 -25.31
N PRO A 78 -30.69 -0.19 -25.76
CA PRO A 78 -30.32 -1.44 -25.11
C PRO A 78 -28.88 -1.86 -25.47
N GLY A 79 -27.90 -1.07 -25.04
CA GLY A 79 -26.49 -1.44 -25.06
C GLY A 79 -26.10 -2.15 -23.76
N ALA A 80 -25.32 -3.23 -23.87
CA ALA A 80 -24.81 -3.97 -22.71
C ALA A 80 -23.78 -3.14 -21.91
N GLY A 81 -24.28 -2.21 -21.10
CA GLY A 81 -23.49 -1.40 -20.20
C GLY A 81 -22.99 -2.24 -19.02
N GLY A 82 -21.81 -2.86 -19.17
CA GLY A 82 -21.04 -3.30 -18.02
C GLY A 82 -20.87 -2.11 -17.07
N ALA A 83 -21.35 -2.25 -15.84
CA ALA A 83 -21.44 -1.14 -14.90
C ALA A 83 -20.07 -0.49 -14.71
N ALA A 84 -20.01 0.84 -14.77
CA ALA A 84 -18.80 1.57 -14.42
C ALA A 84 -18.36 1.13 -13.01
N PRO A 85 -17.07 0.89 -12.76
CA PRO A 85 -16.60 0.47 -11.45
C PRO A 85 -17.07 1.48 -10.41
N GLY A 86 -17.74 0.99 -9.36
CA GLY A 86 -18.16 1.83 -8.23
C GLY A 86 -16.98 2.61 -7.68
N PRO A 87 -17.18 3.81 -7.08
CA PRO A 87 -16.14 4.82 -6.91
C PRO A 87 -14.89 4.42 -6.07
N GLY A 88 -14.87 3.25 -5.44
CA GLY A 88 -13.70 2.67 -4.77
C GLY A 88 -12.92 1.59 -5.57
N ARG A 89 -13.37 1.18 -6.76
CA ARG A 89 -12.78 0.10 -7.59
C ARG A 89 -12.10 0.59 -8.89
N SER A 90 -11.77 1.88 -8.96
CA SER A 90 -11.08 2.45 -10.12
C SER A 90 -9.67 1.89 -10.32
N SER A 91 -8.98 1.46 -9.26
CA SER A 91 -7.64 0.87 -9.34
C SER A 91 -7.30 0.00 -8.11
N PRO A 92 -6.23 -0.82 -8.16
CA PRO A 92 -5.75 -1.56 -6.98
C PRO A 92 -5.41 -0.68 -5.78
N ALA A 93 -4.75 0.46 -5.98
CA ALA A 93 -4.44 1.42 -4.92
C ALA A 93 -5.69 2.09 -4.33
N SER A 94 -6.75 2.32 -5.11
CA SER A 94 -8.01 2.86 -4.58
C SER A 94 -8.68 1.86 -3.63
N ILE A 95 -8.64 0.56 -3.97
CA ILE A 95 -9.12 -0.52 -3.10
C ILE A 95 -8.25 -0.62 -1.84
N LEU A 96 -6.92 -0.59 -1.97
CA LEU A 96 -6.00 -0.60 -0.82
C LEU A 96 -6.26 0.58 0.14
N ALA A 97 -6.45 1.79 -0.39
CA ALA A 97 -6.74 2.97 0.43
C ALA A 97 -8.08 2.85 1.18
N LEU A 98 -9.10 2.27 0.55
CA LEU A 98 -10.39 1.99 1.18
C LEU A 98 -10.23 0.94 2.30
N LEU A 99 -9.54 -0.17 2.04
CA LEU A 99 -9.27 -1.21 3.05
C LEU A 99 -8.48 -0.66 4.24
N LYS A 100 -7.52 0.25 4.00
CA LYS A 100 -6.77 0.94 5.06
C LYS A 100 -7.69 1.73 5.99
N ALA A 101 -8.66 2.46 5.43
CA ALA A 101 -9.65 3.19 6.22
C ALA A 101 -10.58 2.26 7.02
N GLU A 102 -11.05 1.16 6.43
CA GLU A 102 -11.86 0.16 7.15
C GLU A 102 -11.07 -0.53 8.28
N TYR A 103 -9.82 -0.93 8.02
CA TYR A 103 -8.93 -1.50 9.02
C TYR A 103 -8.73 -0.53 10.19
N ALA A 104 -8.46 0.74 9.90
CA ALA A 104 -8.27 1.78 10.92
C ALA A 104 -9.53 1.97 11.79
N ALA A 105 -10.72 1.83 11.23
CA ALA A 105 -11.98 1.94 11.96
C ALA A 105 -12.33 0.67 12.78
N LYS A 106 -12.16 -0.53 12.20
CA LYS A 106 -12.61 -1.80 12.79
C LYS A 106 -11.55 -2.53 13.62
N LEU A 107 -10.32 -2.63 13.11
CA LEU A 107 -9.31 -3.57 13.61
C LEU A 107 -8.15 -2.88 14.35
N ALA A 108 -7.82 -1.64 14.01
CA ALA A 108 -6.78 -0.88 14.70
C ALA A 108 -7.04 -0.68 16.21
N PRO A 109 -8.28 -0.41 16.69
CA PRO A 109 -8.57 -0.21 18.12
C PRO A 109 -8.54 -1.48 18.97
N LEU A 110 -8.40 -2.68 18.38
CA LEU A 110 -8.38 -3.93 19.13
C LEU A 110 -7.04 -4.11 19.86
N PRO A 111 -7.04 -4.53 21.14
CA PRO A 111 -5.82 -4.82 21.90
C PRO A 111 -5.07 -6.00 21.28
N ARG A 112 -3.76 -6.10 21.54
CA ARG A 112 -2.88 -7.17 20.99
C ARG A 112 -1.80 -7.65 21.98
N ASP A 113 -1.89 -7.20 23.23
CA ASP A 113 -0.81 -7.29 24.23
C ASP A 113 -0.72 -8.69 24.85
N SER A 114 -1.84 -9.42 24.93
CA SER A 114 -1.87 -10.81 25.39
C SER A 114 -2.16 -11.81 24.26
N LYS A 115 -1.86 -13.09 24.49
CA LYS A 115 -2.23 -14.18 23.58
C LYS A 115 -3.75 -14.28 23.36
N ALA A 116 -4.56 -13.92 24.37
CA ALA A 116 -6.02 -13.92 24.25
C ALA A 116 -6.50 -12.79 23.34
N ASP A 117 -5.87 -11.61 23.44
CA ASP A 117 -6.14 -10.46 22.58
C ASP A 117 -5.70 -10.71 21.15
N GLN A 118 -4.53 -11.32 20.93
CA GLN A 118 -4.07 -11.76 19.61
C GLN A 118 -5.03 -12.76 18.95
N LEU A 119 -5.55 -13.73 19.71
CA LEU A 119 -6.56 -14.68 19.22
C LEU A 119 -7.92 -14.01 18.98
N LYS A 120 -8.27 -12.95 19.72
CA LYS A 120 -9.45 -12.12 19.42
C LYS A 120 -9.23 -11.34 18.12
N PHE A 121 -8.16 -10.57 18.02
CA PHE A 121 -7.78 -9.82 16.83
C PHE A 121 -7.75 -10.70 15.57
N GLN A 122 -7.15 -11.89 15.64
CA GLN A 122 -7.09 -12.81 14.49
C GLN A 122 -8.49 -13.25 14.02
N ARG A 123 -9.44 -13.47 14.93
CA ARG A 123 -10.83 -13.84 14.58
C ARG A 123 -11.59 -12.66 13.97
N GLU A 124 -11.52 -11.49 14.60
CA GLU A 124 -12.14 -10.25 14.09
C GLU A 124 -11.57 -9.88 12.70
N ALA A 125 -10.25 -9.98 12.54
CA ALA A 125 -9.58 -9.74 11.27
C ALA A 125 -9.98 -10.76 10.20
N ALA A 126 -10.17 -12.04 10.55
CA ALA A 126 -10.58 -13.07 9.60
C ALA A 126 -12.02 -12.86 9.12
N GLN A 127 -12.93 -12.46 10.02
CA GLN A 127 -14.28 -12.06 9.65
C GLN A 127 -14.27 -10.81 8.78
N TRP A 128 -13.56 -9.75 9.18
CA TRP A 128 -13.46 -8.52 8.39
C TRP A 128 -12.86 -8.79 6.99
N ALA A 129 -11.83 -9.65 6.89
CA ALA A 129 -11.22 -9.99 5.60
C ALA A 129 -12.22 -10.65 4.64
N ALA A 130 -13.08 -11.55 5.14
CA ALA A 130 -14.14 -12.18 4.35
C ALA A 130 -15.27 -11.20 3.97
N GLU A 131 -15.65 -10.28 4.88
CA GLU A 131 -16.57 -9.18 4.58
C GLU A 131 -16.01 -8.27 3.47
N ALA A 132 -14.74 -7.89 3.59
CA ALA A 132 -14.02 -7.01 2.68
C ALA A 132 -13.79 -7.64 1.30
N GLU A 133 -13.40 -8.94 1.24
CA GLU A 133 -13.36 -9.70 -0.01
C GLU A 133 -14.71 -9.64 -0.73
N LYS A 134 -15.82 -9.90 -0.02
CA LYS A 134 -17.17 -9.90 -0.61
C LYS A 134 -17.63 -8.51 -1.05
N ALA A 135 -17.32 -7.46 -0.28
CA ALA A 135 -17.76 -6.09 -0.57
C ALA A 135 -16.97 -5.45 -1.74
N HIS A 136 -15.65 -5.69 -1.78
CA HIS A 136 -14.72 -4.97 -2.65
C HIS A 136 -14.26 -5.77 -3.86
N SER A 137 -14.56 -7.08 -3.95
CA SER A 137 -14.52 -7.81 -5.22
C SER A 137 -15.67 -7.39 -6.14
N GLY A 138 -15.52 -7.64 -7.43
CA GLY A 138 -16.57 -7.40 -8.43
C GLY A 138 -16.01 -7.01 -9.80
N ASP A 139 -16.92 -6.74 -10.72
CA ASP A 139 -16.55 -6.40 -12.09
C ASP A 139 -15.97 -4.99 -12.20
N VAL A 140 -14.96 -4.86 -13.06
CA VAL A 140 -14.27 -3.62 -13.38
C VAL A 140 -14.04 -3.53 -14.89
N ARG A 141 -13.87 -2.29 -15.36
CA ARG A 141 -13.28 -1.98 -16.66
C ARG A 141 -12.15 -0.99 -16.42
N TRP A 142 -10.96 -1.35 -16.88
CA TRP A 142 -9.72 -0.62 -16.67
C TRP A 142 -9.08 -0.30 -18.01
N HIS A 143 -8.63 0.93 -18.19
CA HIS A 143 -7.79 1.33 -19.31
C HIS A 143 -6.33 1.25 -18.86
N ILE A 144 -5.46 0.60 -19.62
CA ILE A 144 -4.03 0.45 -19.30
C ILE A 144 -3.16 0.90 -20.47
N ARG A 145 -2.09 1.63 -20.17
CA ARG A 145 -0.98 1.96 -21.09
C ARG A 145 0.22 1.09 -20.73
N LEU A 146 0.61 0.17 -21.63
CA LEU A 146 1.72 -0.76 -21.40
C LEU A 146 3.06 -0.01 -21.39
N SER A 147 3.83 -0.18 -20.32
CA SER A 147 5.17 0.41 -20.16
C SER A 147 6.29 -0.52 -20.63
N GLY A 148 6.01 -1.82 -20.77
CA GLY A 148 6.95 -2.84 -21.25
C GLY A 148 6.32 -3.86 -22.21
N PRO A 149 7.13 -4.77 -22.79
CA PRO A 149 6.62 -5.89 -23.58
C PRO A 149 5.85 -6.88 -22.69
N PRO A 150 4.72 -7.45 -23.16
CA PRO A 150 4.01 -8.52 -22.43
C PRO A 150 4.91 -9.73 -22.18
N GLN A 151 4.91 -10.26 -20.96
CA GLN A 151 5.71 -11.43 -20.60
C GLN A 151 4.85 -12.69 -20.48
N THR A 152 5.14 -13.73 -21.25
CA THR A 152 4.41 -15.00 -21.19
C THR A 152 4.89 -15.83 -20.00
N SER A 153 3.94 -16.31 -19.19
CA SER A 153 4.18 -17.18 -18.03
C SER A 153 3.24 -18.40 -18.07
N PRO A 154 3.49 -19.45 -17.25
CA PRO A 154 2.56 -20.57 -17.10
C PRO A 154 1.16 -20.18 -16.59
N ARG A 155 1.01 -19.00 -15.97
CA ARG A 155 -0.28 -18.51 -15.43
C ARG A 155 -1.08 -17.64 -16.42
N GLY A 156 -0.48 -17.29 -17.56
CA GLY A 156 -1.02 -16.29 -18.48
C GLY A 156 0.06 -15.31 -18.93
N THR A 157 -0.36 -14.22 -19.56
CA THR A 157 0.54 -13.13 -19.97
C THR A 157 0.52 -12.05 -18.91
N ALA A 158 1.68 -11.76 -18.32
CA ALA A 158 1.89 -10.62 -17.44
C ALA A 158 2.02 -9.33 -18.28
N LEU A 159 1.35 -8.29 -17.82
CA LEU A 159 1.33 -6.94 -18.36
C LEU A 159 1.76 -5.98 -17.25
N THR A 160 2.74 -5.13 -17.54
CA THR A 160 3.12 -4.02 -16.66
C THR A 160 2.78 -2.72 -17.39
N GLY A 161 2.11 -1.80 -16.71
CA GLY A 161 1.66 -0.54 -17.32
C GLY A 161 0.95 0.39 -16.36
N ASP A 162 0.54 1.54 -16.88
CA ASP A 162 -0.12 2.59 -16.12
C ASP A 162 -1.64 2.50 -16.32
N LEU A 163 -2.41 2.46 -15.25
CA LEU A 163 -3.87 2.57 -15.31
C LEU A 163 -4.29 4.01 -15.62
N LEU A 164 -5.20 4.16 -16.58
CA LEU A 164 -5.74 5.44 -17.04
C LEU A 164 -7.20 5.63 -16.61
N ASP A 165 -7.62 6.88 -16.45
CA ASP A 165 -9.02 7.25 -16.23
C ASP A 165 -9.92 7.03 -17.46
N ALA A 166 -9.35 7.19 -18.65
CA ALA A 166 -9.99 7.05 -19.95
C ALA A 166 -8.94 6.69 -21.04
N PRO A 167 -9.37 6.26 -22.24
CA PRO A 167 -8.49 6.17 -23.41
C PRO A 167 -7.71 7.47 -23.66
N GLY A 168 -6.38 7.39 -23.78
CA GLY A 168 -5.49 8.55 -23.91
C GLY A 168 -5.45 9.49 -22.69
N GLY A 169 -6.09 9.12 -21.58
CA GLY A 169 -6.33 9.98 -20.43
C GLY A 169 -5.17 10.11 -19.43
N THR A 170 -5.50 10.55 -18.22
CA THR A 170 -4.56 10.75 -17.12
C THR A 170 -4.27 9.44 -16.39
N VAL A 171 -3.04 9.30 -15.88
CA VAL A 171 -2.63 8.11 -15.11
C VAL A 171 -3.25 8.19 -13.71
N ILE A 172 -4.10 7.20 -13.38
CA ILE A 172 -4.62 6.97 -12.03
C ILE A 172 -3.57 6.28 -11.16
N GLU A 173 -2.92 5.25 -11.70
CA GLU A 173 -1.97 4.42 -10.94
C GLU A 173 -0.86 3.92 -11.88
N PRO A 174 0.40 4.33 -11.68
CA PRO A 174 1.52 3.90 -12.52
C PRO A 174 2.04 2.52 -12.11
N GLY A 175 2.63 1.78 -13.07
CA GLY A 175 3.38 0.55 -12.78
C GLY A 175 2.56 -0.59 -12.19
N VAL A 176 1.30 -0.75 -12.60
CA VAL A 176 0.43 -1.85 -12.20
C VAL A 176 0.78 -3.13 -12.98
N ASP A 177 1.02 -4.20 -12.24
CA ASP A 177 1.22 -5.55 -12.78
C ASP A 177 -0.10 -6.34 -12.81
N LEU A 178 -0.51 -6.76 -14.01
CA LEU A 178 -1.71 -7.56 -14.25
C LEU A 178 -1.36 -8.87 -14.95
N ILE A 179 -2.08 -9.95 -14.63
CA ILE A 179 -2.00 -11.22 -15.39
C ILE A 179 -3.30 -11.38 -16.18
N VAL A 180 -3.20 -11.55 -17.50
CA VAL A 180 -4.34 -11.86 -18.36
C VAL A 180 -4.25 -13.29 -18.91
N PRO A 181 -5.38 -13.99 -19.12
CA PRO A 181 -5.41 -15.28 -19.82
C PRO A 181 -4.69 -15.23 -21.16
N SER A 182 -3.91 -16.27 -21.49
CA SER A 182 -3.03 -16.30 -22.67
C SER A 182 -3.75 -16.06 -24.01
N ARG A 183 -5.06 -16.35 -24.10
CA ARG A 183 -5.91 -16.02 -25.26
C ARG A 183 -5.93 -14.53 -25.57
N PHE A 184 -5.97 -13.68 -24.55
CA PHE A 184 -5.93 -12.22 -24.70
C PHE A 184 -4.51 -11.71 -24.81
N GLY A 185 -3.58 -12.27 -24.02
CA GLY A 185 -2.16 -11.97 -24.12
C GLY A 185 -1.61 -12.12 -25.53
N ARG A 186 -2.03 -13.17 -26.27
CA ARG A 186 -1.69 -13.35 -27.69
C ARG A 186 -2.15 -12.18 -28.56
N SER A 187 -3.35 -11.64 -28.34
CA SER A 187 -3.86 -10.48 -29.09
C SER A 187 -3.03 -9.22 -28.83
N ILE A 188 -2.57 -9.03 -27.59
CA ILE A 188 -1.71 -7.91 -27.20
C ILE A 188 -0.32 -8.05 -27.84
N THR A 189 0.30 -9.23 -27.72
CA THR A 189 1.65 -9.50 -28.25
C THR A 189 1.73 -9.42 -29.78
N LEU A 190 0.65 -9.74 -30.50
CA LEU A 190 0.59 -9.60 -31.96
C LEU A 190 0.53 -8.14 -32.44
N GLU A 191 0.25 -7.18 -31.55
CA GLU A 191 0.10 -5.76 -31.89
C GLU A 191 1.06 -4.87 -31.08
N PRO A 192 2.39 -4.98 -31.23
CA PRO A 192 3.36 -4.28 -30.40
C PRO A 192 3.34 -2.75 -30.53
N ALA A 193 2.70 -2.22 -31.58
CA ALA A 193 2.43 -0.79 -31.76
C ALA A 193 1.28 -0.28 -30.89
N GLN A 194 0.31 -1.13 -30.52
CA GLN A 194 -0.83 -0.79 -29.69
C GLN A 194 -0.41 -0.73 -28.22
N LYS A 195 -0.16 0.49 -27.71
CA LYS A 195 0.29 0.70 -26.32
C LYS A 195 -0.85 0.75 -25.30
N GLU A 196 -2.05 1.11 -25.71
CA GLU A 196 -3.20 1.23 -24.80
C GLU A 196 -4.22 0.13 -25.03
N TRP A 197 -4.82 -0.38 -23.97
CA TRP A 197 -5.81 -1.46 -23.99
C TRP A 197 -6.92 -1.20 -22.97
N THR A 198 -8.12 -1.65 -23.29
CA THR A 198 -9.24 -1.71 -22.35
C THR A 198 -9.39 -3.15 -21.89
N LEU A 199 -9.28 -3.38 -20.59
CA LEU A 199 -9.45 -4.67 -19.94
C LEU A 199 -10.80 -4.64 -19.20
N ALA A 200 -11.66 -5.62 -19.43
CA ALA A 200 -12.83 -5.86 -18.59
C ALA A 200 -12.72 -7.24 -17.94
N GLY A 201 -13.22 -7.35 -16.71
CA GLY A 201 -13.10 -8.58 -15.93
C GLY A 201 -13.50 -8.39 -14.48
N THR A 202 -13.31 -9.43 -13.69
CA THR A 202 -13.64 -9.41 -12.26
C THR A 202 -12.37 -9.29 -11.42
N VAL A 203 -12.32 -8.29 -10.55
CA VAL A 203 -11.29 -8.19 -9.50
C VAL A 203 -11.77 -8.97 -8.28
N ARG A 204 -10.89 -9.83 -7.75
CA ARG A 204 -11.07 -10.51 -6.48
C ARG A 204 -10.10 -9.95 -5.46
N VAL A 205 -10.63 -9.37 -4.38
CA VAL A 205 -9.86 -8.77 -3.28
C VAL A 205 -9.61 -9.83 -2.21
N GLN A 206 -8.37 -9.98 -1.76
CA GLN A 206 -7.94 -11.04 -0.83
C GLN A 206 -7.08 -10.45 0.30
N PRO A 207 -7.69 -9.86 1.35
CA PRO A 207 -6.94 -9.44 2.53
C PRO A 207 -6.43 -10.69 3.26
N ARG A 208 -5.10 -10.81 3.43
CA ARG A 208 -4.48 -12.00 4.03
C ARG A 208 -3.89 -11.65 5.38
N ILE A 209 -4.25 -12.43 6.40
CA ILE A 209 -3.68 -12.28 7.74
C ILE A 209 -2.36 -13.05 7.83
N ASP A 210 -1.29 -12.36 8.19
CA ASP A 210 0.00 -12.94 8.58
C ASP A 210 0.46 -12.32 9.90
N MET A 211 0.26 -13.06 11.00
CA MET A 211 0.65 -12.64 12.35
C MET A 211 2.17 -12.48 12.55
N LYS A 212 3.00 -12.86 11.56
CA LYS A 212 4.45 -12.59 11.57
C LYS A 212 4.81 -11.21 11.04
N ARG A 213 3.87 -10.54 10.35
CA ARG A 213 4.12 -9.30 9.62
C ARG A 213 3.47 -8.10 10.29
N ALA A 214 3.97 -7.79 11.50
CA ALA A 214 3.47 -6.70 12.33
C ALA A 214 3.65 -5.34 11.64
N ASP A 215 4.91 -4.93 11.42
CA ASP A 215 5.23 -3.54 11.07
C ASP A 215 6.14 -3.41 9.83
N ASP A 216 6.43 -4.52 9.14
CA ASP A 216 7.25 -4.56 7.91
C ASP A 216 6.51 -4.00 6.68
N ALA A 217 6.20 -2.71 6.74
CA ALA A 217 5.86 -1.85 5.61
C ALA A 217 7.08 -1.66 4.68
N SER A 218 8.29 -1.72 5.23
CA SER A 218 9.56 -1.88 4.51
C SER A 218 9.70 -3.29 3.96
N GLY A 219 8.78 -3.67 3.06
CA GLY A 219 8.78 -4.97 2.42
C GLY A 219 10.03 -5.20 1.58
N ALA A 220 10.62 -6.38 1.70
CA ALA A 220 11.59 -6.86 0.72
C ALA A 220 10.99 -6.80 -0.69
N PRO A 221 11.79 -6.62 -1.77
CA PRO A 221 11.27 -6.55 -3.14
C PRO A 221 10.30 -7.69 -3.46
N GLY A 222 9.09 -7.35 -3.91
CA GLY A 222 8.01 -8.33 -4.16
C GLY A 222 7.10 -8.67 -2.97
N SER A 223 7.28 -8.05 -1.80
CA SER A 223 6.35 -8.18 -0.67
C SER A 223 5.01 -7.50 -1.00
N ALA A 224 3.90 -8.13 -0.62
CA ALA A 224 2.58 -7.53 -0.78
C ALA A 224 2.46 -6.21 0.03
N PRO A 225 1.73 -5.19 -0.43
CA PRO A 225 1.46 -4.00 0.39
C PRO A 225 0.61 -4.35 1.62
N LEU A 226 0.84 -3.66 2.74
CA LEU A 226 0.04 -3.83 3.96
C LEU A 226 -1.19 -2.93 3.95
N VAL A 227 -2.34 -3.49 4.38
CA VAL A 227 -3.53 -2.74 4.79
C VAL A 227 -3.32 -2.16 6.19
N GLY A 228 -2.68 -2.92 7.06
CA GLY A 228 -2.36 -2.54 8.43
C GLY A 228 -1.57 -3.66 9.09
N PRO A 229 -1.25 -3.55 10.38
CA PRO A 229 -0.52 -4.60 11.08
C PRO A 229 -1.14 -5.98 10.89
N PHE A 230 -0.29 -6.94 10.53
CA PHE A 230 -0.65 -8.33 10.25
C PHE A 230 -1.59 -8.57 9.06
N VAL A 231 -1.92 -7.57 8.24
CA VAL A 231 -2.87 -7.71 7.12
C VAL A 231 -2.24 -7.25 5.79
N GLU A 232 -1.97 -8.21 4.92
CA GLU A 232 -1.55 -7.96 3.54
C GLU A 232 -2.75 -7.70 2.62
N PHE A 233 -2.60 -6.77 1.68
CA PHE A 233 -3.49 -6.64 0.53
C PHE A 233 -2.98 -7.50 -0.62
N ARG A 234 -3.82 -8.41 -1.10
CA ARG A 234 -3.64 -9.14 -2.36
C ARG A 234 -4.90 -8.94 -3.20
N TYR A 235 -4.75 -9.02 -4.51
CA TYR A 235 -5.87 -9.06 -5.43
C TYR A 235 -5.53 -9.95 -6.62
N GLU A 236 -6.56 -10.48 -7.28
CA GLU A 236 -6.47 -11.20 -8.54
C GLU A 236 -7.37 -10.51 -9.56
N PHE A 237 -6.90 -10.29 -10.79
CA PHE A 237 -7.71 -9.78 -11.88
C PHE A 237 -7.99 -10.89 -12.90
N ASN A 238 -9.26 -11.23 -13.07
CA ASN A 238 -9.71 -12.26 -14.01
C ASN A 238 -10.33 -11.57 -15.24
N ALA A 239 -9.49 -11.28 -16.23
CA ALA A 239 -9.95 -10.66 -17.48
C ALA A 239 -10.94 -11.56 -18.24
N THR A 240 -12.11 -11.00 -18.56
CA THR A 240 -13.15 -11.60 -19.40
C THR A 240 -13.15 -11.02 -20.81
N GLU A 241 -12.66 -9.80 -20.99
CA GLU A 241 -12.61 -9.06 -22.24
C GLU A 241 -11.31 -8.25 -22.33
N VAL A 242 -10.70 -8.19 -23.52
CA VAL A 242 -9.59 -7.29 -23.83
C VAL A 242 -9.84 -6.69 -25.21
N THR A 243 -9.93 -5.37 -25.29
CA THR A 243 -10.22 -4.62 -26.51
C THR A 243 -9.25 -3.46 -26.68
N LYS A 244 -9.12 -2.97 -27.92
CA LYS A 244 -8.44 -1.69 -28.18
C LYS A 244 -9.33 -0.57 -27.61
N PRO A 245 -8.75 0.55 -27.13
CA PRO A 245 -9.55 1.70 -26.74
C PRO A 245 -10.32 2.20 -27.96
N GLU A 246 -11.62 2.46 -27.80
CA GLU A 246 -12.37 3.20 -28.81
C GLU A 246 -11.75 4.60 -28.91
N PRO A 247 -11.42 5.11 -30.11
CA PRO A 247 -10.81 6.42 -30.24
C PRO A 247 -11.73 7.46 -29.63
N ALA A 248 -11.21 8.27 -28.71
CA ALA A 248 -11.98 9.32 -28.06
C ALA A 248 -12.64 10.19 -29.13
N LYS A 249 -13.98 10.23 -29.13
CA LYS A 249 -14.75 11.09 -30.03
C LYS A 249 -14.31 12.52 -29.76
N LYS A 250 -13.65 13.14 -30.75
CA LYS A 250 -13.29 14.56 -30.66
C LYS A 250 -14.57 15.37 -30.43
N PRO A 251 -14.58 16.30 -29.46
CA PRO A 251 -15.68 17.23 -29.27
C PRO A 251 -15.82 18.19 -30.47
#